data_AF-A0A413SBR5-F1
#
_entry.id   AF-A0A413SBR5-F1
#
_cell.length_a   1.000
_cell.length_b   1.000
_cell.length_c   1.000
_cell.angle_alpha   90.00
_cell.angle_beta   90.00
_cell.angle_gamma   90.00
#
_symmetry.space_group_name_H-M   'P 1'
#
loop_
_entity.id
_entity.type
_entity.pdbx_description
1 polymer ?
#
loop_
_entity_poly.entity_id
_entity_poly.type
_entity_poly.pdbx_seq_one_letter_code
_entity_poly.pdbx_strand_id
1 'polypeptide(L)'
;MDSFPKMLYYIVCSIVPHFFIFVEKEASCLMQWKNASLKYESQTDRLILKVLTPNYANAVLNFQNRNRESFEAYEPTRPANFYTASYQQAVLKCEWDLALKQQCIRFYVFRKDDPQMIIGTVCLHDIRFAAYSCTEIGYKFDAAFRRMGYASEAIKKVMSLAFYDLHLHRVFARVMPENKPSIYLLESLGFQYEGVERGCFFIQNRWADHLRYAYLNPSTDN
;
A
#
# COMPACT_ATOMS: atom_id res chain seq x y z
N MET A 1 31.17 10.09 0.70
CA MET A 1 31.01 11.43 1.31
C MET A 1 29.84 12.01 0.57
N ASP A 2 28.64 11.72 1.05
CA ASP A 2 27.45 11.71 0.20
C ASP A 2 26.56 12.88 0.60
N SER A 3 26.50 13.88 -0.28
CA SER A 3 25.63 15.04 -0.15
C SER A 3 24.26 14.74 -0.77
N PHE A 4 23.27 14.44 0.08
CA PHE A 4 21.86 14.46 -0.29
C PHE A 4 21.36 15.92 -0.37
N PRO A 5 20.71 16.36 -1.46
CA PRO A 5 20.05 17.66 -1.47
C PRO A 5 18.73 17.57 -0.69
N LYS A 6 18.60 18.42 0.33
CA LYS A 6 17.34 18.74 1.00
C LYS A 6 16.41 19.40 -0.02
N MET A 7 15.27 18.79 -0.32
CA MET A 7 14.17 19.46 -1.01
C MET A 7 13.11 19.84 0.02
N LEU A 8 13.21 21.07 0.53
CA LEU A 8 12.12 21.74 1.22
C LEU A 8 11.01 22.00 0.19
N TYR A 9 9.84 21.40 0.37
CA TYR A 9 8.62 21.90 -0.24
C TYR A 9 7.97 22.89 0.73
N TYR A 10 8.21 24.17 0.49
CA TYR A 10 7.37 25.26 0.97
C TYR A 10 6.05 25.24 0.18
N ILE A 11 4.92 24.94 0.83
CA ILE A 11 3.62 25.46 0.41
C ILE A 11 3.36 26.68 1.28
N VAL A 12 3.40 27.84 0.63
CA VAL A 12 3.01 29.13 1.20
C VAL A 12 1.51 29.10 1.44
N CYS A 13 1.09 28.98 2.69
CA CYS A 13 -0.23 29.41 3.12
C CYS A 13 -0.02 30.69 3.96
N SER A 14 -0.66 31.76 3.50
CA SER A 14 -0.44 33.13 3.90
C SER A 14 -0.54 33.37 5.40
N ILE A 15 0.35 34.23 5.87
CA ILE A 15 0.50 34.78 7.21
C ILE A 15 -0.80 35.49 7.65
N VAL A 16 -1.38 35.06 8.77
CA VAL A 16 -1.93 35.97 9.78
C VAL A 16 -1.32 35.53 11.11
N PRO A 17 -0.54 36.38 11.81
CA PRO A 17 -0.01 36.04 13.11
C PRO A 17 -1.07 36.43 14.14
N HIS A 18 -1.52 35.51 14.99
CA HIS A 18 -1.85 35.76 16.40
C HIS A 18 -2.36 34.44 17.03
N PHE A 19 -1.70 34.04 18.14
CA PHE A 19 -2.15 33.03 19.10
C PHE A 19 -2.31 31.58 18.61
N PHE A 20 -1.20 30.83 18.59
CA PHE A 20 -1.27 29.38 18.83
C PHE A 20 -1.12 29.12 20.33
N ILE A 21 -2.24 29.17 21.05
CA ILE A 21 -2.41 28.31 22.22
C ILE A 21 -2.72 26.93 21.63
N PHE A 22 -1.69 26.11 21.42
CA PHE A 22 -1.86 24.72 21.04
C PHE A 22 -2.53 24.01 22.22
N VAL A 23 -3.84 23.80 22.10
CA VAL A 23 -4.64 23.11 23.11
C VAL A 23 -4.21 21.64 23.13
N GLU A 24 -3.66 21.18 24.26
CA GLU A 24 -3.29 19.78 24.54
C GLU A 24 -4.39 18.73 24.24
N LYS A 25 -5.62 19.15 23.96
CA LYS A 25 -6.74 18.27 23.59
C LYS A 25 -6.57 17.60 22.21
N GLU A 26 -5.83 18.16 21.26
CA GLU A 26 -5.66 17.51 19.94
C GLU A 26 -4.72 16.31 19.98
N ALA A 27 -3.71 16.32 20.86
CA ALA A 27 -2.83 15.17 21.05
C ALA A 27 -3.60 13.92 21.56
N SER A 28 -4.64 14.13 22.38
CA SER A 28 -5.55 13.08 22.85
C SER A 28 -6.36 12.47 21.70
N CYS A 29 -6.90 13.30 20.80
CA CYS A 29 -7.60 12.83 19.61
C CYS A 29 -6.66 12.06 18.67
N LEU A 30 -5.45 12.57 18.40
CA LEU A 30 -4.45 11.89 17.56
C LEU A 30 -3.96 10.54 18.14
N MET A 31 -3.88 10.42 19.47
CA MET A 31 -3.52 9.16 20.13
C MET A 31 -4.63 8.10 20.08
N GLN A 32 -5.91 8.50 20.02
CA GLN A 32 -7.03 7.54 19.89
C GLN A 32 -7.00 6.78 18.56
N TRP A 33 -6.42 7.35 17.50
CA TRP A 33 -6.43 6.78 16.14
C TRP A 33 -5.28 5.80 15.89
N LYS A 34 -4.19 5.88 16.67
CA LYS A 34 -3.04 4.96 16.56
C LYS A 34 -3.18 3.70 17.42
N ASN A 35 -4.15 3.67 18.33
CA ASN A 35 -4.30 2.61 19.34
C ASN A 35 -5.19 1.43 18.92
N ALA A 36 -5.53 1.30 17.63
CA ALA A 36 -6.19 0.10 17.15
C ALA A 36 -5.21 -1.09 17.16
N SER A 37 -5.67 -2.23 17.69
CA SER A 37 -4.93 -3.49 17.68
C SER A 37 -4.93 -4.10 16.27
N LEU A 38 -4.19 -3.48 15.36
CA LEU A 38 -4.08 -3.95 13.98
C LEU A 38 -3.52 -5.38 13.98
N LYS A 39 -4.28 -6.28 13.37
CA LYS A 39 -3.85 -7.68 13.21
C LYS A 39 -2.87 -7.78 12.04
N TYR A 40 -1.61 -8.09 12.37
CA TYR A 40 -0.56 -8.38 11.39
C TYR A 40 -0.72 -9.73 10.66
N GLU A 41 -1.73 -10.51 11.06
CA GLU A 41 -2.21 -11.69 10.37
C GLU A 41 -3.73 -11.67 10.29
N SER A 42 -4.27 -12.01 9.13
CA SER A 42 -5.70 -12.13 8.90
C SER A 42 -6.02 -13.27 7.96
N GLN A 43 -7.28 -13.71 7.96
CA GLN A 43 -7.75 -14.78 7.10
C GLN A 43 -9.07 -14.38 6.44
N THR A 44 -9.29 -14.96 5.27
CA THR A 44 -10.56 -14.95 4.54
C THR A 44 -11.05 -16.39 4.40
N ASP A 45 -11.98 -16.69 3.49
CA ASP A 45 -12.41 -18.07 3.26
C ASP A 45 -11.27 -18.94 2.73
N ARG A 46 -10.50 -18.42 1.75
CA ARG A 46 -9.47 -19.19 1.03
C ARG A 46 -8.05 -18.75 1.32
N LEU A 47 -7.84 -17.57 1.92
CA LEU A 47 -6.53 -16.93 2.02
C LEU A 47 -6.09 -16.69 3.46
N ILE A 48 -4.77 -16.61 3.60
CA ILE A 48 -4.06 -16.11 4.77
C ILE A 48 -3.27 -14.88 4.33
N LEU A 49 -3.44 -13.77 5.03
CA LEU A 49 -2.78 -12.49 4.78
C LEU A 49 -1.87 -12.19 5.96
N LYS A 50 -0.56 -12.03 5.71
CA LYS A 50 0.45 -11.86 6.76
C LYS A 50 1.41 -10.73 6.46
N VAL A 51 1.70 -9.91 7.45
CA VAL A 51 2.90 -9.06 7.44
C VAL A 51 4.08 -9.96 7.79
N LEU A 52 5.10 -9.96 6.93
CA LEU A 52 6.23 -10.88 7.05
C LEU A 52 7.40 -10.23 7.78
N THR A 53 8.10 -11.04 8.55
CA THR A 53 9.37 -10.68 9.18
C THR A 53 10.54 -10.93 8.22
N PRO A 54 11.76 -10.40 8.50
CA PRO A 54 12.93 -10.62 7.66
C PRO A 54 13.29 -12.10 7.39
N ASN A 55 12.81 -13.04 8.20
CA ASN A 55 13.05 -14.48 8.03
C ASN A 55 12.41 -15.06 6.76
N TYR A 56 11.45 -14.36 6.15
CA TYR A 56 10.79 -14.78 4.91
C TYR A 56 11.53 -14.32 3.64
N ALA A 57 12.72 -13.75 3.75
CA ALA A 57 13.46 -13.19 2.61
C ALA A 57 13.58 -14.14 1.40
N ASN A 58 13.84 -15.43 1.65
CA ASN A 58 13.92 -16.43 0.57
C ASN A 58 12.56 -16.71 -0.09
N ALA A 59 11.48 -16.78 0.69
CA ALA A 59 10.14 -16.97 0.15
C ALA A 59 9.71 -15.76 -0.71
N VAL A 60 9.98 -14.55 -0.24
CA VAL A 60 9.73 -13.31 -1.00
C VAL A 60 10.60 -13.25 -2.25
N LEU A 61 11.88 -13.58 -2.16
CA LEU A 61 12.78 -13.65 -3.31
C LEU A 61 12.26 -14.61 -4.38
N ASN A 62 11.84 -15.82 -3.98
CA ASN A 62 11.26 -16.81 -4.90
C ASN A 62 10.00 -16.28 -5.58
N PHE A 63 9.11 -15.60 -4.83
CA PHE A 63 7.93 -14.94 -5.38
C PHE A 63 8.27 -13.83 -6.37
N GLN A 64 9.25 -12.98 -6.08
CA GLN A 64 9.69 -11.90 -6.98
C GLN A 64 10.35 -12.46 -8.25
N ASN A 65 11.20 -13.48 -8.14
CA ASN A 65 11.87 -14.11 -9.28
C ASN A 65 10.87 -14.76 -10.24
N ARG A 66 9.93 -15.55 -9.72
CA ARG A 66 8.93 -16.25 -10.54
C ARG A 66 8.01 -15.28 -11.31
N ASN A 67 7.86 -14.05 -10.83
CA ASN A 67 6.96 -13.05 -11.41
C ASN A 67 7.69 -11.85 -12.01
N ARG A 68 9.01 -11.94 -12.17
CA ARG A 68 9.90 -10.84 -12.56
C ARG A 68 9.40 -10.07 -13.77
N GLU A 69 9.25 -10.76 -14.91
CA GLU A 69 8.84 -10.15 -16.17
C GLU A 69 7.49 -9.45 -16.05
N SER A 70 6.53 -10.10 -15.38
CA SER A 70 5.19 -9.53 -15.24
C SER A 70 5.13 -8.33 -14.30
N PHE A 71 6.02 -8.24 -13.31
CA PHE A 71 6.03 -7.13 -12.36
C PHE A 71 6.81 -5.93 -12.88
N GLU A 72 7.97 -6.16 -13.52
CA GLU A 72 8.81 -5.08 -14.07
C GLU A 72 8.11 -4.28 -15.19
N ALA A 73 7.08 -4.84 -15.83
CA ALA A 73 6.25 -4.13 -16.80
C ALA A 73 5.47 -2.94 -16.21
N TYR A 74 5.18 -2.93 -14.91
CA TYR A 74 4.35 -1.93 -14.24
C TYR A 74 4.99 -1.35 -12.96
N GLU A 75 6.27 -1.63 -12.72
CA GLU A 75 7.01 -1.16 -11.56
C GLU A 75 8.24 -0.33 -11.95
N PRO A 76 8.69 0.60 -11.10
CA PRO A 76 9.91 1.36 -11.35
C PRO A 76 11.14 0.45 -11.41
N THR A 77 12.18 0.93 -12.09
CA THR A 77 13.43 0.20 -12.28
C THR A 77 14.01 -0.22 -10.93
N ARG A 78 14.19 -1.53 -10.77
CA ARG A 78 14.71 -2.14 -9.55
C ARG A 78 16.25 -2.00 -9.51
N PRO A 79 16.87 -1.81 -8.33
CA PRO A 79 18.32 -1.81 -8.22
C PRO A 79 18.90 -3.19 -8.56
N ALA A 80 20.17 -3.24 -8.96
CA ALA A 80 20.81 -4.48 -9.43
C ALA A 80 20.79 -5.62 -8.39
N ASN A 81 20.86 -5.29 -7.11
CA ASN A 81 20.82 -6.26 -6.01
C ASN A 81 19.40 -6.63 -5.55
N PHE A 82 18.34 -6.15 -6.21
CA PHE A 82 16.95 -6.40 -5.81
C PHE A 82 16.66 -7.90 -5.67
N TYR A 83 17.13 -8.72 -6.62
CA TYR A 83 16.90 -10.17 -6.63
C TYR A 83 17.93 -10.94 -5.81
N THR A 84 18.25 -10.44 -4.61
CA THR A 84 19.12 -11.11 -3.65
C THR A 84 18.40 -11.29 -2.32
N ALA A 85 18.72 -12.36 -1.60
CA ALA A 85 18.10 -12.64 -0.30
C ALA A 85 18.41 -11.52 0.71
N SER A 86 19.64 -10.98 0.69
CA SER A 86 20.05 -9.87 1.56
C SER A 86 19.26 -8.59 1.31
N TYR A 87 19.01 -8.24 0.05
CA TYR A 87 18.17 -7.09 -0.27
C TYR A 87 16.72 -7.29 0.17
N GLN A 88 16.13 -8.44 -0.13
CA GLN A 88 14.75 -8.74 0.30
C GLN A 88 14.63 -8.78 1.83
N GLN A 89 15.65 -9.25 2.55
CA GLN A 89 15.70 -9.20 4.00
C GLN A 89 15.72 -7.75 4.52
N ALA A 90 16.52 -6.88 3.90
CA ALA A 90 16.57 -5.46 4.24
C ALA A 90 15.24 -4.74 3.96
N VAL A 91 14.59 -5.06 2.83
CA VAL A 91 13.25 -4.56 2.50
C VAL A 91 12.25 -5.00 3.55
N LEU A 92 12.18 -6.30 3.88
CA LEU A 92 11.26 -6.82 4.90
C LEU A 92 11.48 -6.19 6.27
N LYS A 93 12.73 -5.89 6.64
CA LYS A 93 13.04 -5.16 7.87
C LYS A 93 12.44 -3.74 7.84
N CYS A 94 12.63 -3.01 6.74
CA CYS A 94 12.05 -1.68 6.57
C CYS A 94 10.52 -1.71 6.56
N GLU A 95 9.91 -2.67 5.84
CA GLU A 95 8.47 -2.86 5.80
C GLU A 95 7.90 -3.18 7.18
N TRP A 96 8.60 -4.01 7.98
CA TRP A 96 8.22 -4.29 9.36
C TRP A 96 8.24 -3.04 10.23
N ASP A 97 9.32 -2.25 10.17
CA ASP A 97 9.45 -1.01 10.94
C ASP A 97 8.38 0.03 10.56
N LEU A 98 8.01 0.11 9.27
CA LEU A 98 6.94 0.98 8.79
C LEU A 98 5.55 0.49 9.20
N ALA A 99 5.35 -0.83 9.25
CA ALA A 99 4.09 -1.44 9.68
C ALA A 99 3.84 -1.19 11.17
N LEU A 100 4.87 -1.32 12.02
CA LEU A 100 4.80 -0.98 13.45
C LEU A 100 4.44 0.49 13.69
N LYS A 101 4.82 1.38 12.77
CA LYS A 101 4.48 2.81 12.80
C LYS A 101 3.16 3.14 12.10
N GLN A 102 2.48 2.14 11.54
CA GLN A 102 1.26 2.28 10.73
C GLN A 102 1.42 3.30 9.58
N GLN A 103 2.60 3.34 8.96
CA GLN A 103 2.89 4.24 7.83
C GLN A 103 2.74 3.53 6.48
N CYS A 104 3.13 2.26 6.46
CA CYS A 104 3.02 1.38 5.31
C CYS A 104 2.86 -0.05 5.81
N ILE A 105 1.85 -0.78 5.33
CA ILE A 105 1.56 -2.13 5.79
C ILE A 105 1.40 -3.02 4.56
N ARG A 106 2.29 -4.00 4.39
CA ARG A 106 2.23 -4.98 3.30
C ARG A 106 1.80 -6.34 3.83
N PHE A 107 0.64 -6.81 3.36
CA PHE A 107 0.19 -8.17 3.55
C PHE A 107 0.64 -9.03 2.38
N TYR A 108 1.40 -10.08 2.67
CA TYR A 108 1.67 -11.17 1.76
C TYR A 108 0.54 -12.19 1.84
N VAL A 109 0.11 -12.66 0.68
CA VAL A 109 -1.07 -13.50 0.51
C VAL A 109 -0.63 -14.93 0.23
N PHE A 110 -1.16 -15.85 1.02
CA PHE A 110 -0.99 -17.28 0.92
C PHE A 110 -2.36 -17.92 0.76
N ARG A 111 -2.42 -19.09 0.13
CA ARG A 111 -3.64 -19.90 0.15
C ARG A 111 -3.67 -20.73 1.43
N LYS A 112 -4.87 -21.05 1.93
CA LYS A 112 -5.00 -21.92 3.11
C LYS A 112 -4.57 -23.36 2.84
N ASP A 113 -4.75 -23.85 1.62
CA ASP A 113 -4.35 -25.19 1.19
C ASP A 113 -2.82 -25.31 0.94
N ASP A 114 -2.13 -24.17 0.82
CA ASP A 114 -0.66 -24.10 0.73
C ASP A 114 -0.14 -22.83 1.42
N PRO A 115 0.05 -22.86 2.76
CA PRO A 115 0.41 -21.70 3.55
C PRO A 115 1.91 -21.32 3.45
N GLN A 116 2.70 -22.00 2.61
CA GLN A 116 4.11 -21.70 2.40
C GLN A 116 4.36 -20.87 1.13
N MET A 117 3.47 -21.00 0.14
CA MET A 117 3.62 -20.30 -1.13
C MET A 117 2.95 -18.93 -1.14
N ILE A 118 3.75 -17.89 -1.32
CA ILE A 118 3.26 -16.53 -1.58
C ILE A 118 2.67 -16.49 -2.99
N ILE A 119 1.40 -16.09 -3.10
CA ILE A 119 0.67 -15.94 -4.37
C ILE A 119 0.40 -14.46 -4.72
N GLY A 120 0.65 -13.54 -3.80
CA GLY A 120 0.45 -12.11 -4.04
C GLY A 120 0.78 -11.25 -2.84
N THR A 121 0.63 -9.95 -3.01
CA THR A 121 0.72 -8.96 -1.93
C THR A 121 -0.33 -7.88 -2.12
N VAL A 122 -0.85 -7.37 -1.01
CA VAL A 122 -1.68 -6.17 -0.94
C VAL A 122 -1.06 -5.24 0.09
N CYS A 123 -0.90 -3.97 -0.23
CA CYS A 123 -0.20 -3.00 0.59
C CYS A 123 -1.00 -1.73 0.74
N LEU A 124 -1.06 -1.22 1.97
CA LEU A 124 -1.50 0.13 2.31
C LEU A 124 -0.26 1.00 2.41
N HIS A 125 -0.08 1.91 1.47
CA HIS A 125 1.00 2.87 1.35
C HIS A 125 0.55 4.25 1.87
N ASP A 126 1.51 5.04 2.33
CA ASP A 126 1.31 6.46 2.68
C ASP A 126 0.04 6.66 3.54
N ILE A 127 -0.04 5.90 4.64
CA ILE A 127 -1.17 5.95 5.55
C ILE A 127 -1.13 7.29 6.29
N ARG A 128 -2.16 8.11 6.07
CA ARG A 128 -2.30 9.44 6.65
C ARG A 128 -3.56 9.51 7.50
N PHE A 129 -3.37 9.80 8.79
CA PHE A 129 -4.45 9.97 9.75
C PHE A 129 -4.97 11.42 9.78
N ALA A 130 -5.89 11.70 10.71
CA ALA A 130 -6.47 13.02 10.94
C ALA A 130 -7.13 13.59 9.67
N ALA A 131 -6.87 14.85 9.34
CA ALA A 131 -7.57 15.58 8.28
C ALA A 131 -7.56 14.90 6.90
N TYR A 132 -6.55 14.09 6.59
CA TYR A 132 -6.50 13.34 5.34
C TYR A 132 -7.26 12.01 5.39
N SER A 133 -7.22 11.31 6.54
CA SER A 133 -7.82 9.99 6.80
C SER A 133 -7.84 9.05 5.58
N CYS A 134 -6.67 8.83 4.98
CA CYS A 134 -6.56 8.07 3.74
C CYS A 134 -5.28 7.25 3.60
N THR A 135 -5.28 6.34 2.63
CA THR A 135 -4.13 5.52 2.24
C THR A 135 -4.21 5.16 0.76
N GLU A 136 -3.05 4.92 0.15
CA GLU A 136 -2.94 4.34 -1.17
C GLU A 136 -2.88 2.81 -1.10
N ILE A 137 -3.71 2.10 -1.85
CA ILE A 137 -3.64 0.65 -1.98
C ILE A 137 -2.85 0.24 -3.22
N GLY A 138 -1.87 -0.63 -3.01
CA GLY A 138 -1.11 -1.29 -4.08
C GLY A 138 -1.23 -2.79 -3.98
N TYR A 139 -1.26 -3.50 -5.11
CA TYR A 139 -1.35 -4.96 -5.10
C TYR A 139 -0.65 -5.58 -6.30
N LYS A 140 -0.20 -6.82 -6.14
CA LYS A 140 0.33 -7.64 -7.22
C LYS A 140 0.15 -9.10 -6.90
N PHE A 141 -0.20 -9.87 -7.93
CA PHE A 141 -0.48 -11.29 -7.81
C PHE A 141 0.29 -12.07 -8.86
N ASP A 142 0.67 -13.26 -8.43
CA ASP A 142 1.35 -14.23 -9.26
C ASP A 142 0.51 -14.56 -10.49
N ALA A 143 1.15 -14.62 -11.66
CA ALA A 143 0.46 -14.82 -12.92
C ALA A 143 -0.38 -16.11 -12.95
N ALA A 144 0.09 -17.17 -12.30
CA ALA A 144 -0.60 -18.46 -12.24
C ALA A 144 -1.89 -18.42 -11.42
N PHE A 145 -2.08 -17.40 -10.57
CA PHE A 145 -3.20 -17.28 -9.65
C PHE A 145 -4.16 -16.13 -10.00
N ARG A 146 -3.97 -15.50 -11.17
CA ARG A 146 -4.86 -14.45 -11.68
C ARG A 146 -6.19 -15.03 -12.13
N ARG A 147 -7.23 -14.19 -12.13
CA ARG A 147 -8.61 -14.55 -12.54
C ARG A 147 -9.28 -15.66 -11.71
N MET A 148 -8.69 -16.04 -10.58
CA MET A 148 -9.26 -16.99 -9.60
C MET A 148 -9.97 -16.29 -8.43
N GLY A 149 -10.11 -14.96 -8.48
CA GLY A 149 -10.76 -14.12 -7.46
C GLY A 149 -9.91 -13.82 -6.22
N TYR A 150 -8.68 -14.34 -6.13
CA TYR A 150 -7.82 -14.13 -4.95
C TYR A 150 -7.45 -12.66 -4.72
N ALA A 151 -7.19 -11.90 -5.79
CA ALA A 151 -6.89 -10.48 -5.66
C ALA A 151 -8.07 -9.70 -5.06
N SER A 152 -9.28 -9.90 -5.60
CA SER A 152 -10.50 -9.27 -5.08
C SER A 152 -10.75 -9.63 -3.62
N GLU A 153 -10.60 -10.91 -3.26
CA GLU A 153 -10.79 -11.39 -1.88
C GLU A 153 -9.79 -10.77 -0.91
N ALA A 154 -8.50 -10.75 -1.27
CA ALA A 154 -7.45 -10.15 -0.45
C ALA A 154 -7.61 -8.63 -0.31
N ILE A 155 -7.94 -7.92 -1.40
CA ILE A 155 -8.15 -6.47 -1.38
C ILE A 155 -9.35 -6.12 -0.48
N LYS A 156 -10.48 -6.82 -0.60
CA LYS A 156 -11.64 -6.61 0.28
C LYS A 156 -11.26 -6.75 1.75
N LYS A 157 -10.45 -7.76 2.07
CA LYS A 157 -9.98 -7.96 3.45
C LYS A 157 -9.10 -6.82 3.93
N VAL A 158 -8.15 -6.36 3.12
CA VAL A 158 -7.27 -5.24 3.49
C VAL A 158 -8.01 -3.90 3.54
N MET A 159 -8.99 -3.67 2.66
CA MET A 159 -9.87 -2.50 2.75
C MET A 159 -10.69 -2.50 4.05
N SER A 160 -11.22 -3.66 4.46
CA SER A 160 -11.87 -3.81 5.76
C SER A 160 -10.91 -3.43 6.90
N LEU A 161 -9.64 -3.83 6.84
CA LEU A 161 -8.65 -3.41 7.85
C LEU A 161 -8.41 -1.90 7.81
N ALA A 162 -8.30 -1.32 6.62
CA ALA A 162 -8.11 0.13 6.46
C ALA A 162 -9.27 0.94 7.06
N PHE A 163 -10.51 0.51 6.86
CA PHE A 163 -11.69 1.24 7.32
C PHE A 163 -12.06 0.97 8.78
N TYR A 164 -11.97 -0.28 9.23
CA TYR A 164 -12.47 -0.66 10.56
C TYR A 164 -11.37 -0.75 11.62
N ASP A 165 -10.17 -1.20 11.25
CA ASP A 165 -9.05 -1.28 12.19
C ASP A 165 -8.25 0.03 12.18
N LEU A 166 -7.96 0.63 11.02
CA LEU A 166 -7.23 1.90 10.95
C LEU A 166 -8.13 3.15 10.98
N HIS A 167 -9.46 2.97 11.02
CA HIS A 167 -10.45 4.05 11.02
C HIS A 167 -10.27 5.08 9.90
N LEU A 168 -9.75 4.65 8.74
CA LEU A 168 -9.59 5.54 7.60
C LEU A 168 -10.94 5.81 6.94
N HIS A 169 -11.05 6.99 6.33
CA HIS A 169 -12.21 7.38 5.54
C HIS A 169 -12.06 6.95 4.08
N ARG A 170 -10.83 6.88 3.56
CA ARG A 170 -10.61 6.78 2.11
C ARG A 170 -9.45 5.88 1.75
N VAL A 171 -9.66 5.02 0.76
CA VAL A 171 -8.61 4.22 0.10
C VAL A 171 -8.57 4.61 -1.36
N PHE A 172 -7.38 4.91 -1.89
CA PHE A 172 -7.21 5.23 -3.31
C PHE A 172 -6.15 4.36 -3.96
N ALA A 173 -6.19 4.22 -5.28
CA ALA A 173 -5.20 3.49 -6.05
C ALA A 173 -4.73 4.33 -7.23
N ARG A 174 -3.48 4.10 -7.64
CA ARG A 174 -2.92 4.59 -8.89
C ARG A 174 -2.67 3.43 -9.82
N VAL A 175 -3.07 3.58 -11.07
CA VAL A 175 -2.91 2.53 -12.08
C VAL A 175 -2.49 3.14 -13.41
N MET A 176 -1.47 2.56 -14.05
CA MET A 176 -1.09 2.95 -15.40
C MET A 176 -2.26 2.72 -16.38
N PRO A 177 -2.55 3.66 -17.31
CA PRO A 177 -3.65 3.52 -18.27
C PRO A 177 -3.62 2.22 -19.10
N GLU A 178 -2.44 1.65 -19.32
CA GLU A 178 -2.20 0.41 -20.05
C GLU A 178 -2.49 -0.86 -19.22
N ASN A 179 -2.55 -0.76 -17.89
CA ASN A 179 -2.83 -1.89 -17.00
C ASN A 179 -4.33 -2.16 -16.88
N LYS A 180 -4.95 -2.60 -17.99
CA LYS A 180 -6.37 -2.93 -18.07
C LYS A 180 -6.83 -3.94 -17.00
N PRO A 181 -6.08 -5.01 -16.69
CA PRO A 181 -6.49 -5.94 -15.63
C PRO A 181 -6.66 -5.28 -14.26
N SER A 182 -5.78 -4.34 -13.89
CA SER A 182 -5.86 -3.62 -12.62
C SER A 182 -7.02 -2.62 -12.62
N ILE A 183 -7.26 -1.92 -13.74
CA ILE A 183 -8.42 -1.04 -13.91
C ILE A 183 -9.73 -1.81 -13.70
N TYR A 184 -9.92 -2.92 -14.42
CA TYR A 184 -11.12 -3.74 -14.27
C TYR A 184 -11.29 -4.29 -12.84
N LEU A 185 -10.20 -4.65 -12.18
CA LEU A 185 -10.25 -5.10 -10.80
C LEU A 185 -10.73 -3.99 -9.86
N LEU A 186 -10.19 -2.77 -9.97
CA LEU A 186 -10.63 -1.62 -9.17
C LEU A 186 -12.11 -1.31 -9.39
N GLU A 187 -12.54 -1.22 -10.64
CA GLU A 187 -13.94 -0.96 -11.01
C GLU A 187 -14.87 -2.06 -10.45
N SER A 188 -14.49 -3.33 -10.58
CA SER A 188 -15.28 -4.47 -10.05
C SER A 188 -15.39 -4.48 -8.52
N LEU A 189 -14.47 -3.81 -7.83
CA LEU A 189 -14.47 -3.64 -6.38
C LEU A 189 -15.22 -2.38 -5.94
N GLY A 190 -15.75 -1.59 -6.88
CA GLY A 190 -16.52 -0.38 -6.62
C GLY A 190 -15.69 0.89 -6.49
N PHE A 191 -14.38 0.86 -6.80
CA PHE A 191 -13.60 2.09 -6.86
C PHE A 191 -14.11 2.99 -7.98
N GLN A 192 -14.22 4.28 -7.70
CA GLN A 192 -14.64 5.30 -8.63
C GLN A 192 -13.43 6.00 -9.24
N TYR A 193 -13.49 6.26 -10.55
CA TYR A 193 -12.46 7.02 -11.26
C TYR A 193 -12.55 8.51 -10.90
N GLU A 194 -11.41 9.13 -10.60
CA GLU A 194 -11.34 10.54 -10.19
C GLU A 194 -10.51 11.42 -11.12
N GLY A 195 -9.71 10.84 -12.01
CA GLY A 195 -8.91 11.61 -12.96
C GLY A 195 -7.57 10.99 -13.31
N VAL A 196 -6.74 11.78 -14.00
CA VAL A 196 -5.39 11.40 -14.41
C VAL A 196 -4.36 12.26 -13.67
N GLU A 197 -3.46 11.61 -12.96
CA GLU A 197 -2.24 12.23 -12.46
C GLU A 197 -1.17 12.21 -13.55
N ARG A 198 -0.95 13.36 -14.19
CA ARG A 198 -0.02 13.50 -15.32
C ARG A 198 1.43 13.48 -14.86
N GLY A 199 2.26 12.63 -15.47
CA GLY A 199 3.69 12.51 -15.20
C GLY A 199 4.04 12.30 -13.72
N CYS A 200 3.18 11.62 -12.95
CA CYS A 200 3.35 11.52 -11.50
C CYS A 200 4.36 10.46 -11.06
N PHE A 201 4.73 9.54 -11.95
CA PHE A 201 5.59 8.42 -11.61
C PHE A 201 6.68 8.19 -12.65
N PHE A 202 7.94 8.05 -12.21
CA PHE A 202 9.06 7.73 -13.09
C PHE A 202 9.23 6.22 -13.20
N ILE A 203 8.97 5.66 -14.38
CA ILE A 203 8.98 4.23 -14.68
C ILE A 203 9.56 4.00 -16.07
N GLN A 204 10.38 2.96 -16.24
CA GLN A 204 10.97 2.61 -17.55
C GLN A 204 11.61 3.81 -18.26
N ASN A 205 12.36 4.61 -17.51
CA ASN A 205 13.08 5.79 -18.01
C ASN A 205 12.17 6.92 -18.58
N ARG A 206 10.89 6.97 -18.18
CA ARG A 206 9.95 8.05 -18.53
C ARG A 206 9.07 8.44 -17.35
N TRP A 207 8.60 9.68 -17.33
CA TRP A 207 7.46 10.06 -16.51
C TRP A 207 6.19 9.51 -17.14
N ALA A 208 5.39 8.79 -16.35
CA ALA A 208 4.18 8.13 -16.79
C ALA A 208 2.96 8.65 -16.03
N ASP A 209 1.87 8.80 -16.77
CA ASP A 209 0.56 9.13 -16.22
C ASP A 209 -0.01 7.94 -15.45
N HIS A 210 -0.76 8.21 -14.39
CA HIS A 210 -1.54 7.21 -13.68
C HIS A 210 -2.99 7.67 -13.55
N LEU A 211 -3.92 6.76 -13.77
CA LEU A 211 -5.32 6.96 -13.44
C LEU A 211 -5.48 6.86 -11.92
N ARG A 212 -6.26 7.79 -11.35
CA ARG A 212 -6.61 7.82 -9.94
C ARG A 212 -7.99 7.20 -9.75
N TYR A 213 -8.06 6.22 -8.86
CA TYR A 213 -9.29 5.57 -8.43
C TYR A 213 -9.42 5.69 -6.93
N ALA A 214 -10.63 5.82 -6.40
CA ALA A 214 -10.86 5.86 -4.96
C ALA A 214 -12.12 5.14 -4.51
N TYR A 215 -12.09 4.70 -3.26
CA TYR A 215 -13.20 4.09 -2.54
C TYR A 215 -13.33 4.79 -1.20
N LEU A 216 -14.54 5.25 -0.89
CA LEU A 216 -14.88 5.91 0.37
C LEU A 216 -15.48 4.90 1.35
N ASN A 217 -15.18 5.08 2.63
CA ASN A 217 -15.74 4.25 3.67
C ASN A 217 -17.27 4.47 3.75
N PRO A 218 -18.11 3.45 3.50
CA PRO A 218 -19.55 3.63 3.50
C PRO A 218 -20.12 3.98 4.88
N SER A 219 -19.37 3.74 5.97
CA SER A 219 -19.83 4.02 7.33
C SER A 219 -19.66 5.47 7.77
N THR A 220 -18.93 6.30 7.02
CA THR A 220 -18.70 7.72 7.36
C THR A 220 -19.73 8.67 6.76
N ASP A 221 -20.63 8.18 5.91
CA ASP A 221 -21.67 9.00 5.25
C ASP A 221 -22.99 9.05 6.07
N ASN A 222 -22.96 8.67 7.35
CA ASN A 222 -24.07 8.74 8.31
C ASN A 222 -23.81 9.76 9.42
#